data_AF-A0A9E6PFA4-F1
#
_entry.id   AF-A0A9E6PFA4-F1
#
_cell.length_a   1.000
_cell.length_b   1.000
_cell.length_c   1.000
_cell.angle_alpha   90.00
_cell.angle_beta   90.00
_cell.angle_gamma   90.00
#
_symmetry.space_group_name_H-M   'P 1'
#
loop_
_entity.id
_entity.type
_entity.pdbx_description
1 polymer ?
#
loop_
_entity_poly.entity_id
_entity_poly.type
_entity_poly.pdbx_seq_one_letter_code
_entity_poly.pdbx_strand_id
1 'polypeptide(L)' 'MGIVKISDELHEQIRMASAAMDRSINAQAEFWIKLGLLAELNPQLGYNDLVNRLLLNRDDLIRGRS' A
#
# COMPACT_ATOMS: atom_id res chain seq x y z
N MET A 1 -8.26 17.44 0.81
CA MET A 1 -7.29 16.34 0.89
C MET A 1 -6.39 16.60 2.09
N GLY A 2 -6.24 15.67 3.03
CA GLY A 2 -5.28 15.81 4.13
C GLY A 2 -3.88 15.48 3.65
N ILE A 3 -2.89 16.31 3.95
CA ILE A 3 -1.49 16.07 3.60
C ILE A 3 -0.88 15.18 4.69
N VAL A 4 -0.38 14.00 4.30
CA VAL A 4 0.41 13.14 5.19
C VAL A 4 1.87 13.50 5.02
N LYS A 5 2.52 13.98 6.08
CA LYS A 5 3.97 14.21 6.09
C LYS A 5 4.69 12.89 6.34
N ILE A 6 5.72 12.62 5.52
CA ILE A 6 6.63 11.49 5.68
C ILE A 6 8.07 12.01 5.70
N SER A 7 9.02 11.19 6.15
CA SER A 7 10.45 11.55 6.11
C SER A 7 10.96 11.65 4.67
N ASP A 8 11.99 12.48 4.46
CA ASP A 8 12.63 12.63 3.16
C ASP A 8 13.22 11.31 2.65
N GLU A 9 13.76 10.50 3.57
CA GLU A 9 14.27 9.16 3.27
C GLU A 9 13.16 8.24 2.73
N LEU A 10 11.99 8.21 3.37
CA LEU A 10 10.88 7.39 2.89
C LEU A 10 10.35 7.90 1.55
N HIS A 11 10.31 9.22 1.37
CA HIS A 11 9.91 9.82 0.10
C HIS A 11 10.84 9.39 -1.05
N GLU A 12 12.15 9.33 -0.81
CA GLU A 12 13.11 8.86 -1.83
C GLU A 12 12.95 7.36 -2.13
N GLN A 13 12.73 6.53 -1.10
CA GLN A 13 12.45 5.10 -1.30
C GLN A 13 11.18 4.89 -2.15
N ILE A 14 10.12 5.67 -1.90
CA ILE A 14 8.89 5.62 -2.70
C ILE A 14 9.18 6.05 -4.15
N ARG A 15 9.98 7.10 -4.36
CA ARG A 15 10.36 7.55 -5.70
C ARG A 15 11.11 6.46 -6.47
N MET A 16 12.10 5.82 -5.86
CA MET A 16 12.84 4.73 -6.48
C MET A 16 11.94 3.53 -6.81
N ALA A 17 11.08 3.11 -5.86
CA ALA A 17 10.16 2.00 -6.07
C ALA A 17 9.11 2.31 -7.14
N SER A 18 8.62 3.55 -7.18
CA SER A 18 7.69 4.06 -8.20
C SER A 18 8.27 3.93 -9.61
N ALA A 19 9.55 4.28 -9.80
CA ALA A 19 10.23 4.11 -11.08
C ALA A 19 10.42 2.63 -11.46
N ALA A 20 10.73 1.76 -10.49
CA ALA A 20 10.91 0.33 -10.74
C ALA A 20 9.59 -0.41 -11.06
N MET A 21 8.48 0.04 -10.46
CA MET A 21 7.15 -0.58 -10.59
C MET A 21 6.28 0.07 -11.67
N ASP A 22 6.82 1.03 -12.43
CA ASP A 22 6.15 1.78 -13.49
C ASP A 22 4.78 2.37 -13.06
N ARG A 23 4.77 3.06 -11.91
CA ARG A 23 3.57 3.71 -11.37
C ARG A 23 3.90 5.05 -10.73
N SER A 24 2.90 5.90 -10.50
CA SER A 24 3.12 7.20 -9.84
C SER A 24 3.59 7.05 -8.38
N ILE A 25 4.29 8.06 -7.87
CA ILE A 25 4.74 8.13 -6.46
C ILE A 25 3.54 7.97 -5.51
N ASN A 26 2.42 8.63 -5.82
CA ASN A 26 1.19 8.52 -5.02
C ASN A 26 0.61 7.10 -5.06
N ALA A 27 0.59 6.45 -6.23
CA ALA A 27 0.11 5.07 -6.35
C ALA A 27 1.03 4.07 -5.62
N GLN A 28 2.35 4.31 -5.62
CA GLN A 28 3.32 3.53 -4.85
C GLN A 28 3.11 3.71 -3.34
N ALA A 29 2.93 4.95 -2.88
CA ALA A 29 2.67 5.25 -1.47
C ALA A 29 1.35 4.61 -1.01
N GLU A 30 0.29 4.74 -1.80
CA GLU A 30 -1.02 4.15 -1.51
C GLU A 30 -0.93 2.62 -1.42
N PHE A 31 -0.18 1.99 -2.31
CA PHE A 31 0.05 0.54 -2.26
C PHE A 31 0.72 0.09 -0.96
N TRP A 32 1.79 0.77 -0.53
CA TRP A 32 2.47 0.43 0.73
C TRP A 32 1.56 0.63 1.95
N ILE A 33 0.81 1.72 1.99
CA ILE A 33 -0.15 1.99 3.07
C ILE A 33 -1.22 0.88 3.14
N LYS A 34 -1.81 0.53 1.99
CA LYS A 34 -2.84 -0.52 1.91
C LYS A 34 -2.29 -1.91 2.27
N LEU A 35 -1.09 -2.23 1.81
CA LEU A 35 -0.43 -3.48 2.12
C LEU A 35 -0.10 -3.60 3.62
N GLY A 36 0.40 -2.53 4.24
CA GLY A 36 0.66 -2.47 5.68
C GLY A 36 -0.61 -2.70 6.49
N LEU A 37 -1.70 -2.02 6.15
CA LEU A 37 -3.01 -2.24 6.79
C LEU A 37 -3.48 -3.70 6.64
N LEU A 38 -3.34 -4.30 5.44
CA LEU A 38 -3.72 -5.70 5.23
C LEU A 38 -2.88 -6.67 6.06
N ALA A 39 -1.58 -6.41 6.18
CA ALA A 39 -0.68 -7.21 7.00
C ALA A 39 -1.04 -7.10 8.48
N GLU A 40 -1.40 -5.91 8.97
CA GLU A 40 -1.89 -5.72 10.35
C GLU A 40 -3.20 -6.46 10.62
N LEU A 41 -4.13 -6.44 9.66
CA LEU A 41 -5.43 -7.11 9.79
C LEU A 41 -5.35 -8.62 9.59
N ASN A 42 -4.35 -9.12 8.87
CA ASN A 42 -4.18 -10.53 8.55
C ASN A 42 -2.73 -11.00 8.78
N PRO A 43 -2.23 -11.06 10.03
CA PRO A 43 -0.84 -11.44 10.34
C PRO A 43 -0.45 -12.85 9.87
N GLN A 44 -1.43 -13.71 9.62
CA GLN A 44 -1.26 -15.09 9.17
C GLN A 44 -1.05 -15.24 7.67
N LEU A 45 -1.32 -14.19 6.87
CA LEU A 45 -1.20 -14.25 5.42
C LEU A 45 0.21 -13.88 4.96
N GLY A 46 0.71 -14.61 3.97
CA GLY A 46 1.99 -14.30 3.35
C GLY A 46 1.89 -13.07 2.43
N TYR A 47 3.03 -12.49 2.10
CA TYR A 47 3.11 -11.32 1.22
C TYR A 47 2.35 -11.51 -0.10
N ASN A 48 2.50 -12.66 -0.76
CA ASN A 48 1.83 -12.94 -2.03
C ASN A 48 0.31 -12.97 -1.89
N ASP A 49 -0.21 -13.51 -0.78
CA ASP A 49 -1.65 -13.55 -0.51
C ASP A 49 -2.20 -12.14 -0.25
N LEU A 50 -1.44 -11.30 0.46
CA LEU A 50 -1.78 -9.90 0.69
C LEU A 50 -1.80 -9.09 -0.60
N VAL A 51 -0.82 -9.29 -1.49
CA VAL A 51 -0.77 -8.65 -2.80
C VAL A 51 -1.93 -9.13 -3.68
N ASN A 52 -2.21 -10.42 -3.71
CA ASN A 52 -3.37 -10.95 -4.44
C ASN A 52 -4.67 -10.34 -3.95
N ARG A 53 -4.87 -10.24 -2.63
CA ARG A 53 -6.03 -9.54 -2.05
C ARG A 53 -6.08 -8.07 -2.46
N LEU A 54 -4.95 -7.37 -2.46
CA LEU A 54 -4.89 -5.96 -2.83
C LEU A 54 -5.21 -5.73 -4.32
N LEU A 55 -4.82 -6.64 -5.21
CA LEU A 55 -5.09 -6.56 -6.64
C LEU A 55 -6.51 -6.99 -7.01
N LEU A 56 -7.08 -7.96 -6.28
CA LEU A 56 -8.40 -8.54 -6.56
C LEU A 56 -9.54 -7.82 -5.83
N ASN A 57 -9.32 -7.32 -4.61
CA ASN A 57 -10.35 -6.70 -3.77
C ASN A 57 -10.14 -5.19 -3.65
N ARG A 58 -10.41 -4.49 -4.75
CA ARG A 58 -10.21 -3.03 -4.86
C ARG A 58 -11.09 -2.20 -3.89
N ASP A 59 -12.11 -2.81 -3.27
CA ASP A 59 -13.15 -2.13 -2.48
C ASP A 59 -13.17 -2.44 -0.96
N ASP A 60 -12.40 -3.42 -0.47
CA ASP A 60 -12.60 -3.95 0.91
C ASP A 60 -11.84 -3.20 2.00
N LEU A 61 -10.88 -2.34 1.65
CA LEU A 61 -9.99 -1.71 2.64
C LEU A 61 -10.62 -0.55 3.40
N ILE A 62 -11.72 0.00 2.87
CA ILE A 62 -12.44 1.13 3.47
C ILE A 62 -13.75 0.65 4.12
N ARG A 63 -14.29 -0.47 3.65
CA ARG A 63 -15.50 -1.07 4.22
C ARG A 63 -15.11 -2.01 5.35
N GLY A 64 -14.82 -1.42 6.51
CA GLY A 64 -14.68 -2.18 7.75
C GLY A 64 -15.92 -3.07 7.94
N ARG A 65 -15.70 -4.38 8.04
CA ARG A 65 -16.67 -5.44 8.38
C ARG A 65 -18.05 -5.30 7.70
N SER A 66 -18.29 -6.11 6.68
CA SER A 66 -19.63 -6.65 6.42
C SER A 66 -19.58 -8.15 6.59
#